data_AF-A0A399SP61-F1
#
_entry.id   AF-A0A399SP61-F1
#
_cell.length_a   1.000
_cell.length_b   1.000
_cell.length_c   1.000
_cell.angle_alpha   90.00
_cell.angle_beta   90.00
_cell.angle_gamma   90.00
#
_symmetry.space_group_name_H-M   'P 1'
#
loop_
_entity.id
_entity.type
_entity.pdbx_description
1 polymer ?
#
loop_
_entity_poly.entity_id
_entity_poly.type
_entity_poly.pdbx_seq_one_letter_code
_entity_poly.pdbx_strand_id
1 'polypeptide(L)'
;LDAPELRRLAHAIPDTIRELVRRPPAVSSTAAWWAGLAEDARRDLARGIPELVGNLEGIPVVDRDAANRRLLDLREAELHADAATTPGRGAQQALGRDLAMLAEVRRALEPEAGGPAR
;
A
#
# COMPACT_ATOMS: atom_id res chain seq x y z
N LEU A 1 -17.58 4.60 -5.49
CA LEU A 1 -16.28 5.31 -5.52
C LEU A 1 -15.32 4.44 -6.28
N ASP A 2 -14.78 4.94 -7.37
CA ASP A 2 -13.74 4.23 -8.11
C ASP A 2 -12.35 4.46 -7.48
N ALA A 3 -11.32 3.75 -7.95
CA ALA A 3 -9.97 3.89 -7.42
C ALA A 3 -9.40 5.33 -7.49
N PRO A 4 -9.57 6.11 -8.58
CA PRO A 4 -9.20 7.53 -8.60
C PRO A 4 -9.88 8.38 -7.52
N GLU A 5 -11.18 8.23 -7.31
CA GLU A 5 -11.92 8.93 -6.26
C GLU A 5 -11.45 8.53 -4.86
N LEU A 6 -11.22 7.24 -4.64
CA LEU A 6 -10.69 6.72 -3.38
C LEU A 6 -9.28 7.26 -3.09
N ARG A 7 -8.41 7.40 -4.10
CA ARG A 7 -7.12 8.07 -3.93
C ARG A 7 -7.30 9.52 -3.50
N ARG A 8 -8.16 10.28 -4.19
CA ARG A 8 -8.42 11.69 -3.83
C ARG A 8 -8.93 11.80 -2.39
N LEU A 9 -9.83 10.91 -1.99
CA LEU A 9 -10.31 10.83 -0.63
C LEU A 9 -9.16 10.53 0.35
N ALA A 10 -8.33 9.53 0.07
CA ALA A 10 -7.21 9.17 0.95
C ALA A 10 -6.24 10.34 1.18
N HIS A 11 -5.96 11.14 0.16
CA HIS A 11 -5.15 12.36 0.30
C HIS A 11 -5.84 13.45 1.11
N ALA A 12 -7.19 13.51 1.08
CA ALA A 12 -7.96 14.48 1.83
C ALA A 12 -8.13 14.09 3.32
N ILE A 13 -8.06 12.80 3.66
CA ILE A 13 -8.25 12.29 5.03
C ILE A 13 -7.11 11.38 5.52
N PRO A 14 -5.84 11.80 5.43
CA PRO A 14 -4.71 10.93 5.75
C PRO A 14 -4.69 10.50 7.22
N ASP A 15 -5.11 11.38 8.15
CA ASP A 15 -5.12 11.07 9.58
C ASP A 15 -6.20 10.03 9.95
N THR A 16 -7.32 10.04 9.25
CA THR A 16 -8.37 9.02 9.43
C THR A 16 -7.86 7.64 9.01
N ILE A 17 -7.14 7.55 7.90
CA ILE A 17 -6.53 6.29 7.44
C ILE A 17 -5.50 5.80 8.46
N ARG A 18 -4.60 6.69 8.92
CA ARG A 18 -3.60 6.35 9.94
C ARG A 18 -4.24 5.88 11.24
N GLU A 19 -5.32 6.53 11.68
CA GLU A 19 -6.02 6.12 12.89
C GLU A 19 -6.67 4.74 12.75
N LEU A 20 -7.31 4.45 11.60
CA LEU A 20 -7.88 3.14 11.33
C LEU A 20 -6.81 2.04 11.29
N VAL A 21 -5.63 2.33 10.72
CA VAL A 21 -4.49 1.40 10.71
C VAL A 21 -3.94 1.19 12.13
N ARG A 22 -3.84 2.26 12.92
CA ARG A 22 -3.30 2.22 14.29
C ARG A 22 -4.26 1.57 15.29
N ARG A 23 -5.56 1.73 15.07
CA ARG A 23 -6.65 1.18 15.90
C ARG A 23 -7.66 0.48 15.00
N PRO A 24 -7.30 -0.68 14.45
CA PRO A 24 -8.19 -1.39 13.54
C PRO A 24 -9.43 -1.89 14.29
N PRO A 25 -10.57 -2.02 13.59
CA PRO A 25 -11.70 -2.81 14.07
C PRO A 25 -11.27 -4.25 14.38
N ALA A 26 -12.11 -4.98 15.12
CA ALA A 26 -11.88 -6.40 15.36
C ALA A 26 -11.71 -7.16 14.03
N VAL A 27 -10.78 -8.12 14.00
CA VAL A 27 -10.45 -8.94 12.82
C VAL A 27 -11.70 -9.55 12.16
N SER A 28 -12.62 -10.07 12.98
CA SER A 28 -13.88 -10.65 12.50
C SER A 28 -14.80 -9.62 11.84
N SER A 29 -14.87 -8.40 12.38
CA SER A 29 -15.64 -7.30 11.79
C SER A 29 -15.05 -6.84 10.46
N THR A 30 -13.72 -6.72 10.38
CA THR A 30 -13.03 -6.40 9.13
C THR A 30 -13.26 -7.48 8.08
N ALA A 31 -13.14 -8.76 8.45
CA ALA A 31 -13.37 -9.88 7.56
C ALA A 31 -14.82 -9.90 7.03
N ALA A 32 -15.80 -9.69 7.91
CA ALA A 32 -17.21 -9.63 7.53
C ALA A 32 -17.50 -8.46 6.58
N TRP A 33 -16.97 -7.27 6.88
CA TRP A 33 -17.07 -6.10 6.00
C TRP A 33 -16.46 -6.38 4.63
N TRP A 34 -15.23 -6.90 4.57
CA TRP A 34 -14.53 -7.19 3.32
C TRP A 34 -15.26 -8.25 2.47
N ALA A 35 -15.77 -9.31 3.11
CA ALA A 35 -16.53 -10.36 2.45
C ALA A 35 -17.86 -9.85 1.87
N GLY A 36 -18.50 -8.88 2.54
CA GLY A 36 -19.74 -8.26 2.10
C GLY A 36 -19.60 -7.30 0.91
N LEU A 37 -18.38 -6.91 0.55
CA LEU A 37 -18.14 -6.05 -0.61
C LEU A 37 -18.28 -6.83 -1.93
N ALA A 38 -18.75 -6.14 -2.97
CA ALA A 38 -18.60 -6.62 -4.34
C ALA A 38 -17.11 -6.72 -4.71
N GLU A 39 -16.76 -7.64 -5.61
CA GLU A 39 -15.38 -7.86 -6.01
C GLU A 39 -14.74 -6.59 -6.60
N ASP A 40 -15.49 -5.85 -7.41
CA ASP A 40 -15.08 -4.57 -7.99
C ASP A 40 -14.72 -3.54 -6.90
N ALA A 41 -15.52 -3.46 -5.83
CA ALA A 41 -15.28 -2.56 -4.71
C ALA A 41 -14.03 -2.95 -3.92
N ARG A 42 -13.77 -4.25 -3.72
CA ARG A 42 -12.52 -4.75 -3.13
C ARG A 42 -11.32 -4.33 -3.97
N ARG A 43 -11.39 -4.52 -5.29
CA ARG A 43 -10.31 -4.12 -6.22
C ARG A 43 -10.09 -2.61 -6.22
N ASP A 44 -11.16 -1.82 -6.17
CA ASP A 44 -11.05 -0.36 -6.10
C ASP A 44 -10.46 0.14 -4.78
N LEU A 45 -10.83 -0.47 -3.64
CA LEU A 45 -10.20 -0.17 -2.36
C LEU A 45 -8.72 -0.55 -2.34
N ALA A 46 -8.36 -1.73 -2.84
CA ALA A 46 -6.96 -2.17 -2.91
C ALA A 46 -6.10 -1.26 -3.80
N ARG A 47 -6.65 -0.73 -4.89
CA ARG A 47 -5.95 0.22 -5.78
C ARG A 47 -5.98 1.67 -5.31
N GLY A 48 -7.05 2.05 -4.62
CA GLY A 48 -7.38 3.41 -4.24
C GLY A 48 -6.78 3.82 -2.91
N ILE A 49 -6.81 2.91 -1.93
CA ILE A 49 -6.30 3.12 -0.57
C ILE A 49 -5.48 1.90 -0.13
N PRO A 50 -4.38 1.59 -0.84
CA PRO A 50 -3.60 0.38 -0.60
C PRO A 50 -3.04 0.29 0.83
N GLU A 51 -2.68 1.44 1.45
CA GLU A 51 -2.22 1.50 2.85
C GLU A 51 -3.26 0.98 3.84
N LEU A 52 -4.55 1.25 3.61
CA LEU A 52 -5.60 0.73 4.47
C LEU A 52 -5.75 -0.78 4.28
N VAL A 53 -5.90 -1.23 3.03
CA VAL A 53 -6.14 -2.65 2.71
C VAL A 53 -4.96 -3.53 3.14
N GLY A 54 -3.73 -3.11 2.89
CA GLY A 54 -2.52 -3.89 3.21
C GLY A 54 -2.30 -4.12 4.71
N ASN A 55 -2.71 -3.15 5.55
CA ASN A 55 -2.47 -3.18 6.99
C ASN A 55 -3.60 -3.82 7.81
N LEU A 56 -4.83 -3.89 7.29
CA LEU A 56 -5.96 -4.43 8.05
C LEU A 56 -5.96 -5.96 8.10
N GLU A 57 -5.92 -6.50 9.32
CA GLU A 57 -6.13 -7.93 9.58
C GLU A 57 -7.59 -8.34 9.31
N GLY A 58 -7.80 -9.57 8.87
CA GLY A 58 -9.11 -10.09 8.45
C GLY A 58 -9.37 -9.96 6.95
N ILE A 59 -8.57 -9.15 6.24
CA ILE A 59 -8.52 -9.15 4.77
C ILE A 59 -7.65 -10.34 4.29
N PRO A 60 -8.06 -11.10 3.25
CA PRO A 60 -7.27 -12.18 2.69
C PRO A 60 -5.83 -11.77 2.34
N VAL A 61 -4.88 -12.67 2.59
CA VAL A 61 -3.45 -12.40 2.38
C VAL A 61 -3.14 -11.98 0.95
N VAL A 62 -3.80 -12.58 -0.04
CA VAL A 62 -3.63 -12.24 -1.46
C VAL A 62 -4.06 -10.80 -1.78
N ASP A 63 -5.14 -10.32 -1.17
CA ASP A 63 -5.63 -8.95 -1.35
C ASP A 63 -4.70 -7.95 -0.66
N ARG A 64 -4.23 -8.30 0.54
CA ARG A 64 -3.25 -7.50 1.31
C ARG A 64 -1.92 -7.40 0.59
N ASP A 65 -1.41 -8.51 0.03
CA ASP A 65 -0.17 -8.54 -0.74
C ASP A 65 -0.27 -7.68 -1.99
N ALA A 66 -1.36 -7.81 -2.76
CA ALA A 66 -1.60 -6.97 -3.93
C ALA A 66 -1.66 -5.47 -3.57
N ALA A 67 -2.33 -5.11 -2.48
CA ALA A 67 -2.37 -3.74 -1.98
C ALA A 67 -0.98 -3.24 -1.52
N ASN A 68 -0.23 -4.06 -0.79
CA ASN A 68 1.12 -3.72 -0.33
C ASN A 68 2.10 -3.51 -1.48
N ARG A 69 2.08 -4.37 -2.50
CA ARG A 69 2.87 -4.18 -3.74
C ARG A 69 2.50 -2.88 -4.44
N ARG A 70 1.19 -2.57 -4.52
CA ARG A 70 0.73 -1.30 -5.09
C ARG A 70 1.21 -0.10 -4.29
N LEU A 71 1.22 -0.18 -2.95
CA LEU A 71 1.75 0.87 -2.08
C LEU A 71 3.25 1.06 -2.32
N LEU A 72 4.00 -0.03 -2.47
CA LEU A 72 5.44 0.01 -2.77
C LEU A 72 5.71 0.76 -4.09
N ASP A 73 4.95 0.46 -5.15
CA ASP A 73 5.05 1.16 -6.44
C ASP A 73 4.76 2.66 -6.31
N LEU A 74 3.77 3.03 -5.51
CA LEU A 74 3.42 4.44 -5.26
C LEU A 74 4.54 5.17 -4.54
N ARG A 75 5.08 4.57 -3.47
CA ARG A 75 6.17 5.17 -2.68
C ARG A 75 7.44 5.36 -3.49
N GLU A 76 7.79 4.38 -4.33
CA GLU A 76 8.93 4.49 -5.23
C GLU A 76 8.74 5.62 -6.26
N ALA A 77 7.55 5.74 -6.86
CA ALA A 77 7.24 6.82 -7.79
C ALA A 77 7.30 8.21 -7.11
N GLU A 78 6.78 8.33 -5.88
CA GLU A 78 6.89 9.55 -5.07
C GLU A 78 8.35 9.92 -4.80
N LEU A 79 9.16 8.98 -4.32
CA LEU A 79 10.58 9.21 -4.03
C LEU A 79 11.38 9.59 -5.29
N HIS A 80 11.07 9.02 -6.44
CA HIS A 80 11.67 9.42 -7.71
C HIS A 80 11.30 10.86 -8.11
N ALA A 81 10.04 11.25 -7.93
CA ALA A 81 9.60 12.62 -8.20
C ALA A 81 10.26 13.63 -7.24
N ASP A 82 10.39 13.27 -5.96
CA ASP A 82 11.08 14.07 -4.96
C ASP A 82 12.58 14.20 -5.28
N ALA A 83 13.22 13.11 -5.70
CA ALA A 83 14.62 13.13 -6.10
C ALA A 83 14.87 14.02 -7.34
N ALA A 84 13.91 14.12 -8.26
CA ALA A 84 14.03 15.00 -9.42
C ALA A 84 13.99 16.49 -9.06
N THR A 85 13.38 16.86 -7.93
CA THR A 85 13.11 18.25 -7.56
C THR A 85 13.90 18.73 -6.33
N THR A 86 14.42 17.82 -5.52
CA THR A 86 15.10 18.14 -4.24
C THR A 86 16.55 18.58 -4.46
N PRO A 87 16.95 19.83 -4.15
CA PRO A 87 18.34 20.23 -4.25
C PRO A 87 19.17 19.78 -3.04
N GLY A 88 20.48 19.65 -3.24
CA GLY A 88 21.45 19.44 -2.16
C GLY A 88 21.88 17.98 -1.95
N ARG A 89 23.20 17.77 -1.81
CA ARG A 89 23.82 16.43 -1.76
C ARG A 89 23.34 15.57 -0.59
N GLY A 90 23.03 16.16 0.57
CA GLY A 90 22.59 15.41 1.75
C GLY A 90 21.19 14.82 1.58
N ALA A 91 20.23 15.64 1.13
CA ALA A 91 18.87 15.21 0.87
C ALA A 91 18.79 14.19 -0.27
N GLN A 92 19.56 14.41 -1.35
CA GLN A 92 19.70 13.44 -2.44
C GLN A 92 20.22 12.08 -1.99
N GLN A 93 21.20 12.05 -1.08
CA GLN A 93 21.69 10.79 -0.51
C GLN A 93 20.66 10.09 0.36
N ALA A 94 19.81 10.83 1.08
CA ALA A 94 18.74 10.23 1.87
C ALA A 94 17.70 9.54 0.97
N LEU A 95 17.18 10.26 -0.03
CA LEU A 95 16.24 9.72 -1.02
C LEU A 95 16.82 8.51 -1.76
N GLY A 96 18.10 8.56 -2.13
CA GLY A 96 18.78 7.43 -2.76
C GLY A 96 18.87 6.18 -1.87
N ARG A 97 19.07 6.35 -0.56
CA ARG A 97 19.03 5.23 0.40
C ARG A 97 17.63 4.64 0.52
N ASP A 98 16.61 5.49 0.57
CA ASP A 98 15.22 5.04 0.68
C ASP A 98 14.79 4.26 -0.56
N LEU A 99 15.13 4.75 -1.76
CA LEU A 99 14.92 4.03 -3.02
C LEU A 99 15.64 2.67 -3.05
N ALA A 100 16.90 2.62 -2.60
CA ALA A 100 17.65 1.37 -2.51
C ALA A 100 16.97 0.37 -1.55
N MET A 101 16.48 0.84 -0.39
CA MET A 101 15.74 0.02 0.56
C MET A 101 14.46 -0.54 -0.06
N LEU A 102 13.67 0.27 -0.77
CA LEU A 102 12.45 -0.21 -1.44
C LEU A 102 12.76 -1.23 -2.53
N ALA A 103 13.87 -1.07 -3.26
CA ALA A 103 14.32 -2.04 -4.26
C ALA A 103 14.66 -3.40 -3.62
N GLU A 104 15.31 -3.42 -2.46
CA GLU A 104 15.56 -4.67 -1.72
C GLU A 104 14.26 -5.31 -1.23
N VAL A 105 13.33 -4.52 -0.69
CA VAL A 105 12.00 -5.03 -0.30
C VAL A 105 11.29 -5.66 -1.50
N ARG A 106 11.34 -5.03 -2.68
CA ARG A 106 10.73 -5.59 -3.89
C ARG A 106 11.35 -6.93 -4.27
N ARG A 107 12.68 -7.04 -4.29
CA ARG A 107 13.37 -8.30 -4.59
C ARG A 107 12.98 -9.41 -3.61
N ALA A 108 12.82 -9.08 -2.33
CA ALA A 108 12.38 -10.06 -1.33
C ALA A 108 10.92 -10.52 -1.53
N LEU A 109 10.10 -9.73 -2.22
CA LEU A 109 8.70 -10.04 -2.55
C LEU A 109 8.54 -10.72 -3.92
N GLU A 110 9.59 -10.76 -4.74
CA GLU A 110 9.58 -11.55 -5.96
C GLU A 110 9.42 -13.02 -5.56
N PRO A 111 8.43 -13.75 -6.13
CA PRO A 111 8.28 -15.15 -5.83
C PRO A 111 9.57 -15.86 -6.22
N GLU A 112 10.20 -16.56 -5.27
CA GLU A 112 11.30 -17.47 -5.61
C GLU A 112 10.81 -18.38 -6.74
N ALA A 113 11.51 -18.37 -7.88
CA ALA A 113 11.19 -19.23 -9.00
C ALA A 113 11.26 -20.70 -8.56
N GLY A 114 10.14 -21.24 -8.06
CA GLY A 114 10.00 -22.63 -7.60
C GLY A 114 9.53 -22.88 -6.17
N GLY A 115 9.14 -21.87 -5.38
CA GLY A 115 8.59 -22.11 -4.02
C GLY A 115 7.13 -22.63 -4.06
N PRO A 116 6.71 -23.57 -3.18
CA PRO A 116 5.37 -24.14 -3.23
C PRO A 116 4.32 -23.07 -2.97
N ALA A 117 3.26 -23.07 -3.80
CA ALA A 117 2.11 -22.19 -3.67
C ALA A 117 1.54 -22.29 -2.25
N ARG A 118 1.47 -21.15 -1.56
CA ARG A 118 0.78 -21.00 -0.28
C ARG A 118 -0.70 -20.66 -0.49
#